data_AF-A0A0F9TSM5-F1
#
_entry.id   AF-A0A0F9TSM5-F1
#
_cell.length_a   1.000
_cell.length_b   1.000
_cell.length_c   1.000
_cell.angle_alpha   90.00
_cell.angle_beta   90.00
_cell.angle_gamma   90.00
#
_symmetry.space_group_name_H-M   'P 1'
#
loop_
_entity.id
_entity.type
_entity.pdbx_description
1 polymer ?
#
loop_
_entity_poly.entity_id
_entity_poly.type
_entity_poly.pdbx_seq_one_letter_code
_entity_poly.pdbx_strand_id
1 'polypeptide(L)'
;MTYYKSGDHSVICDRCGFKVKASETRKEWNGLRICKTHWEPRHPQEFIRGRPDHQAVYDPRPEGIDLFLDPNQVTSTDFTTTGKTDTTDSHAAWDGGLAIWDAAVSGGPSLWD
;
A
#
# COMPACT_ATOMS: atom_id res chain seq x y z
N MET A 1 37.29 19.63 -32.37
CA MET A 1 38.43 19.72 -33.31
C MET A 1 39.28 18.47 -33.17
N THR A 2 39.39 17.65 -34.22
CA THR A 2 40.24 16.44 -34.19
C THR A 2 41.67 16.81 -34.54
N TYR A 3 42.57 16.81 -33.57
CA TYR A 3 44.01 17.05 -33.74
C TYR A 3 44.80 15.79 -33.41
N TYR A 4 46.02 15.66 -33.94
CA TYR A 4 46.90 14.55 -33.57
C TYR A 4 47.46 14.75 -32.16
N LYS A 5 47.36 13.71 -31.33
CA LYS A 5 47.91 13.67 -29.98
C LYS A 5 48.58 12.31 -29.82
N SER A 6 49.88 12.30 -29.55
CA SER A 6 50.63 11.06 -29.39
C SER A 6 50.04 10.22 -28.27
N GLY A 7 49.85 8.92 -28.51
CA GLY A 7 49.25 7.98 -27.55
C GLY A 7 47.72 8.07 -27.39
N ASP A 8 47.04 9.05 -28.01
CA ASP A 8 45.59 9.25 -27.87
C ASP A 8 44.91 9.23 -29.24
N HIS A 9 44.44 8.04 -29.62
CA HIS A 9 43.76 7.81 -30.88
C HIS A 9 42.33 8.34 -30.85
N SER A 10 41.79 8.61 -32.04
CA SER A 10 40.41 9.08 -32.19
C SER A 10 39.45 7.89 -32.21
N VAL A 11 38.34 8.01 -31.49
CA VAL A 11 37.24 7.04 -31.44
C VAL A 11 35.93 7.74 -31.75
N ILE A 12 34.94 7.00 -32.21
CA ILE A 12 33.59 7.52 -32.46
C ILE A 12 32.76 7.29 -31.20
N CYS A 13 32.01 8.30 -30.77
CA CYS A 13 31.04 8.17 -29.69
C CYS A 13 29.72 7.59 -30.23
N ASP A 14 29.20 6.53 -29.60
CA ASP A 14 28.01 5.82 -30.08
C ASP A 14 26.71 6.65 -29.95
N ARG A 15 26.68 7.65 -29.04
CA ARG A 15 25.48 8.48 -28.80
C ARG A 15 25.41 9.70 -29.71
N CYS A 16 26.52 10.40 -29.92
CA CYS A 16 26.55 11.64 -30.70
C CYS A 16 27.15 11.48 -32.11
N GLY A 17 27.77 10.33 -32.42
CA GLY A 17 28.39 10.05 -33.73
C GLY A 17 29.67 10.85 -34.03
N PHE A 18 30.09 11.75 -33.14
CA PHE A 18 31.29 12.56 -33.35
C PHE A 18 32.58 11.81 -33.00
N LYS A 19 33.65 12.13 -33.74
CA LYS A 19 35.00 11.67 -33.43
C LYS A 19 35.55 12.47 -32.25
N VAL A 20 35.84 11.76 -31.16
CA VAL A 20 36.39 12.28 -29.91
C VAL A 20 37.67 11.51 -29.56
N LYS A 21 38.47 12.01 -28.61
CA LYS A 21 39.68 11.31 -28.17
C LYS A 21 39.35 10.12 -27.30
N ALA A 22 40.15 9.06 -27.37
CA ALA A 22 39.97 7.86 -26.56
C ALA A 22 40.01 8.19 -25.06
N SER A 23 40.85 9.14 -24.65
CA SER A 23 40.92 9.64 -23.26
C SER A 23 39.70 10.43 -22.78
N GLU A 24 38.84 10.89 -23.71
CA GLU A 24 37.62 11.67 -23.45
C GLU A 24 36.35 10.82 -23.48
N THR A 25 36.50 9.50 -23.57
CA THR A 25 35.39 8.55 -23.60
C THR A 25 35.40 7.63 -22.39
N ARG A 26 34.23 7.12 -22.03
CA ARG A 26 34.02 6.11 -21.00
C ARG A 26 33.06 5.05 -21.53
N LYS A 27 33.16 3.83 -20.99
CA LYS A 27 32.15 2.80 -21.24
C LYS A 27 30.99 2.97 -20.27
N GLU A 28 29.78 2.96 -20.79
CA GLU A 28 28.56 2.93 -19.98
C GLU A 28 28.21 1.51 -19.55
N TRP A 29 27.25 1.39 -18.63
CA TRP A 29 26.75 0.12 -18.08
C TRP A 29 26.11 -0.80 -19.13
N ASN A 30 25.68 -0.24 -20.27
CA ASN A 30 25.16 -0.95 -21.45
C ASN A 30 26.26 -1.46 -22.40
N GLY A 31 27.53 -1.16 -22.12
CA GLY A 31 28.67 -1.54 -22.96
C GLY A 31 29.01 -0.56 -24.10
N LEU A 32 28.24 0.51 -24.28
CA LEU A 32 28.50 1.54 -25.30
C LEU A 32 29.66 2.46 -24.87
N ARG A 33 30.37 3.02 -25.87
CA ARG A 33 31.46 3.96 -25.65
C ARG A 33 30.99 5.39 -25.91
N ILE A 34 30.89 6.16 -24.83
CA ILE A 34 30.27 7.49 -24.86
C ILE A 34 31.26 8.56 -24.40
N CYS A 35 31.14 9.77 -24.97
CA CYS A 35 31.97 10.91 -24.57
C CYS A 35 31.55 11.44 -23.20
N LYS A 36 32.50 12.03 -22.46
CA LYS A 36 32.29 12.51 -21.08
C LYS A 36 31.07 13.43 -20.90
N THR A 37 30.71 14.21 -21.91
CA THR A 37 29.59 15.16 -21.86
C THR A 37 28.22 14.47 -21.77
N HIS A 38 28.06 13.33 -22.43
CA HIS A 38 26.79 12.60 -22.45
C HIS A 38 26.82 11.33 -21.61
N TRP A 39 27.91 11.13 -20.86
CA TRP A 39 28.05 9.96 -20.00
C TRP A 39 27.10 10.10 -18.81
N GLU A 40 26.24 9.10 -18.64
CA GLU A 40 25.29 9.06 -17.54
C GLU A 40 25.67 7.94 -16.55
N PRO A 41 25.66 8.22 -15.23
CA PRO A 41 25.86 7.18 -14.24
C PRO A 41 24.63 6.27 -14.18
N ARG A 42 24.87 4.97 -13.91
CA ARG A 42 23.78 4.02 -13.66
C ARG A 42 23.08 4.35 -12.34
N HIS A 43 21.74 4.24 -12.31
CA HIS A 43 20.99 4.56 -11.11
C HIS A 43 21.31 3.58 -9.97
N PRO A 44 21.60 4.06 -8.73
CA PRO A 44 22.05 3.20 -7.64
C PRO A 44 21.02 2.15 -7.22
N GLN A 45 19.72 2.41 -7.42
CA GLN A 45 18.65 1.45 -7.10
C GLN A 45 18.72 0.17 -7.94
N GLU A 46 19.32 0.21 -9.14
CA GLU A 46 19.42 -0.98 -9.99
C GLU A 46 20.36 -2.06 -9.41
N PHE A 47 21.22 -1.68 -8.47
CA PHE A 47 22.10 -2.64 -7.78
C PHE A 47 21.41 -3.31 -6.58
N ILE A 48 20.28 -2.78 -6.13
CA ILE A 48 19.55 -3.31 -4.98
C ILE A 48 18.73 -4.52 -5.44
N ARG A 49 18.90 -5.65 -4.74
CA ARG A 49 18.07 -6.84 -4.93
C ARG A 49 16.91 -6.84 -3.95
N GLY A 50 15.72 -7.16 -4.45
CA GLY A 50 14.54 -7.34 -3.60
C GLY A 50 14.77 -8.45 -2.59
N ARG A 51 14.34 -8.21 -1.34
CA ARG A 51 14.25 -9.24 -0.31
C ARG A 51 12.85 -9.86 -0.38
N PRO A 52 12.72 -11.20 -0.35
CA PRO A 52 11.40 -11.82 -0.26
C PRO A 52 10.71 -11.40 1.04
N ASP A 53 9.44 -11.04 0.93
CA ASP A 53 8.58 -10.68 2.05
C ASP A 53 7.72 -11.87 2.49
N HIS A 54 7.37 -11.91 3.77
CA HIS A 54 6.52 -12.96 4.34
C HIS A 54 5.06 -12.53 4.23
N GLN A 55 4.43 -12.85 3.10
CA GLN A 55 3.07 -12.41 2.76
C GLN A 55 1.96 -13.17 3.49
N ALA A 56 2.30 -14.10 4.39
CA ALA A 56 1.32 -14.86 5.15
C ALA A 56 0.60 -13.96 6.16
N VAL A 57 -0.73 -13.94 6.09
CA VAL A 57 -1.59 -13.29 7.09
C VAL A 57 -1.56 -14.10 8.38
N TYR A 58 -1.34 -13.45 9.53
CA TYR A 58 -1.22 -14.12 10.83
C TYR A 58 -2.51 -14.82 11.28
N ASP A 59 -3.67 -14.20 11.06
CA ASP A 59 -4.99 -14.77 11.36
C ASP A 59 -5.91 -14.60 10.14
N PRO A 60 -6.10 -15.64 9.32
CA PRO A 60 -6.86 -15.54 8.08
C PRO A 60 -8.38 -15.50 8.27
N ARG A 61 -8.91 -15.64 9.51
CA ARG A 61 -10.35 -15.68 9.82
C ARG A 61 -11.16 -16.46 8.76
N PRO A 62 -11.04 -17.80 8.73
CA PRO A 62 -11.67 -18.62 7.69
C PRO A 62 -13.18 -18.43 7.66
N GLU A 63 -13.77 -18.69 6.49
CA GLU A 63 -15.22 -18.71 6.33
C GLU A 63 -15.87 -19.77 7.25
N GLY A 64 -17.11 -19.49 7.66
CA GLY A 64 -17.90 -20.43 8.44
C GLY A 64 -18.31 -21.64 7.60
N ILE A 65 -18.73 -22.72 8.26
CA ILE A 65 -19.28 -23.88 7.57
C ILE A 65 -20.61 -23.53 6.91
N ASP A 66 -20.79 -23.94 5.65
CA ASP A 66 -22.08 -23.83 4.97
C ASP A 66 -23.05 -24.89 5.51
N LEU A 67 -24.21 -24.44 6.00
CA LEU A 67 -25.33 -25.30 6.36
C LEU A 67 -26.43 -25.16 5.30
N PHE A 68 -26.60 -26.19 4.47
CA PHE A 68 -27.71 -26.26 3.51
C PHE A 68 -28.96 -26.76 4.21
N LEU A 69 -30.04 -25.96 4.15
CA LEU A 69 -31.34 -26.33 4.70
C LEU A 69 -32.17 -27.02 3.61
N ASP A 70 -32.79 -28.15 3.96
CA ASP A 70 -33.79 -28.81 3.11
C ASP A 70 -35.11 -27.99 3.07
N PRO A 71 -35.96 -28.19 2.04
CA PRO A 71 -37.29 -27.60 2.02
C PRO A 71 -38.05 -27.93 3.32
N ASN A 72 -38.56 -26.90 4.01
CA ASN A 72 -39.33 -26.98 5.26
C ASN A 72 -38.52 -27.14 6.57
N GLN A 73 -37.21 -26.82 6.59
CA GLN A 73 -36.41 -26.75 7.83
C GLN A 73 -36.39 -25.36 8.51
N VAL A 74 -37.02 -24.34 7.90
CA VAL A 74 -37.12 -22.99 8.49
C VAL A 74 -38.38 -22.91 9.35
N THR A 75 -38.21 -22.69 10.65
CA THR A 75 -39.29 -22.54 11.62
C THR A 75 -39.46 -21.08 12.04
N SER A 76 -40.64 -20.67 12.49
CA SER A 76 -40.93 -19.27 12.88
C SER A 76 -40.10 -18.79 14.08
N THR A 77 -39.47 -19.71 14.81
CA THR A 77 -38.53 -19.41 15.91
C THR A 77 -37.13 -19.01 15.43
N ASP A 78 -36.77 -19.36 14.19
CA ASP A 78 -35.47 -19.02 13.60
C ASP A 78 -35.39 -17.54 13.21
N PHE A 79 -36.56 -16.89 13.04
CA PHE A 79 -36.70 -15.44 12.98
C PHE A 79 -36.81 -14.89 14.40
N THR A 80 -35.74 -15.02 15.20
CA THR A 80 -35.64 -14.18 16.40
C THR A 80 -35.03 -12.85 15.97
N THR A 81 -35.91 -11.88 15.72
CA THR A 81 -35.65 -10.45 15.59
C THR A 81 -34.56 -9.99 16.56
N THR A 82 -33.31 -9.96 16.10
CA THR A 82 -32.32 -9.06 16.71
C THR A 82 -32.60 -7.69 16.10
N GLY A 83 -33.46 -6.91 16.77
CA GLY A 83 -33.49 -5.47 16.63
C GLY A 83 -34.46 -4.84 15.61
N LYS A 84 -35.67 -5.36 15.41
CA LYS A 84 -36.77 -4.54 14.87
C LYS A 84 -38.14 -5.05 15.35
N THR A 85 -38.65 -4.43 16.40
CA THR A 85 -40.07 -4.46 16.76
C THR A 85 -40.87 -3.78 15.65
N ASP A 86 -41.15 -4.51 14.58
CA ASP A 86 -42.25 -4.16 13.67
C ASP A 86 -43.55 -4.65 14.32
N THR A 87 -43.97 -3.99 15.38
CA THR A 87 -45.35 -4.10 15.85
C THR A 87 -45.87 -2.72 16.22
N THR A 88 -46.86 -2.30 15.42
CA THR A 88 -47.85 -1.28 15.70
C THR A 88 -47.34 0.16 15.76
N ASP A 89 -47.54 0.83 14.62
CA ASP A 89 -48.09 2.19 14.63
C ASP A 89 -49.28 2.25 15.60
N SER A 90 -49.07 2.81 16.78
CA SER A 90 -50.15 3.40 17.56
C SER A 90 -49.62 4.64 18.25
N HIS A 91 -49.98 5.79 17.68
CA HIS A 91 -49.90 7.09 18.31
C HIS A 91 -50.62 7.07 19.67
N ALA A 92 -49.88 6.95 20.78
CA ALA A 92 -50.32 7.25 22.15
C ALA A 92 -49.10 7.06 23.08
N ALA A 93 -48.70 7.94 24.00
CA ALA A 93 -49.31 9.13 24.55
C ALA A 93 -48.18 10.07 25.05
N TRP A 94 -48.37 11.37 24.85
CA TRP A 94 -47.74 12.40 25.66
C TRP A 94 -48.43 12.34 27.03
N ASP A 95 -47.69 12.16 28.14
CA ASP A 95 -48.06 12.72 29.44
C ASP A 95 -46.93 12.54 30.48
N GLY A 96 -46.37 13.68 30.91
CA GLY A 96 -46.07 13.97 32.32
C GLY A 96 -44.88 13.31 33.03
N GLY A 97 -43.77 14.06 33.18
CA GLY A 97 -43.25 14.40 34.51
C GLY A 97 -42.23 13.48 35.22
N LEU A 98 -41.03 14.05 35.37
CA LEU A 98 -40.08 13.99 36.50
C LEU A 98 -39.31 12.69 36.85
N ALA A 99 -38.04 12.94 37.24
CA ALA A 99 -37.13 12.17 38.11
C ALA A 99 -36.06 11.32 37.39
N ILE A 100 -34.74 11.38 37.65
CA ILE A 100 -33.86 12.14 38.54
C ILE A 100 -32.48 12.14 37.85
N TRP A 101 -31.88 13.31 37.63
CA TRP A 101 -30.43 13.44 37.52
C TRP A 101 -29.89 13.45 38.95
N ASP A 102 -29.20 12.39 39.39
CA ASP A 102 -28.18 12.46 40.45
C ASP A 102 -27.54 11.09 40.69
N ALA A 103 -26.31 10.93 40.18
CA ALA A 103 -25.24 10.23 40.89
C ALA A 103 -23.89 10.63 40.28
N ALA A 104 -23.43 11.79 40.72
CA ALA A 104 -22.04 12.19 40.95
C ALA A 104 -20.93 11.35 40.30
N VAL A 105 -20.30 12.00 39.32
CA VAL A 105 -18.88 11.87 38.96
C VAL A 105 -18.01 11.86 40.22
N SER A 106 -17.34 10.76 40.51
CA SER A 106 -16.18 10.74 41.40
C SER A 106 -15.08 9.79 40.88
N GLY A 107 -14.04 10.43 40.33
CA GLY A 107 -12.63 10.00 40.39
C GLY A 107 -12.24 8.64 39.82
N GLY A 108 -11.74 8.63 38.58
CA GLY A 108 -10.88 7.55 38.06
C GLY A 108 -9.54 8.14 37.58
N PRO A 109 -8.38 7.55 37.91
CA PRO A 109 -7.08 8.17 37.68
C PRO A 109 -6.69 8.15 36.19
N SER A 110 -6.12 9.27 35.72
CA SER A 110 -5.58 9.42 34.37
C SER A 110 -4.34 8.56 34.19
N LEU A 111 -4.43 7.62 33.24
CA LEU A 111 -3.38 6.66 32.87
C LEU A 111 -2.64 7.12 31.60
N TRP A 112 -2.14 8.36 31.62
CA TRP A 112 -1.30 8.91 30.56
C TRP A 112 -0.24 9.83 31.17
N ASP A 113 0.89 9.25 31.53
CA ASP A 113 2.23 9.86 31.57
C ASP A 113 3.15 8.97 30.72
#